data_AF-A0A388LV58-F1
#
_entry.id   AF-A0A388LV58-F1
#
_cell.length_a   1.000
_cell.length_b   1.000
_cell.length_c   1.000
_cell.angle_alpha   90.00
_cell.angle_beta   90.00
_cell.angle_gamma   90.00
#
_symmetry.space_group_name_H-M   'P 1'
#
loop_
_entity.id
_entity.type
_entity.pdbx_description
1 polymer ?
#
loop_
_entity_poly.entity_id
_entity_poly.type
_entity_poly.pdbx_seq_one_letter_code
_entity_poly.pdbx_strand_id
1 'polypeptide(L)'
;MHGACPLAVLAKLKSSFGCSMRINILFDQEFLECGYWRSLQPFVQEADANLYAGQQAAESHLYARKTEAEGELIVAEKAAEGSFIESQKSAEAVEVQLKKQAEAVKARLATFNGDIKQALQYMTIEKGVYQELAETKAEAVARIAPEFRVWDGTLKKSPDCHTMETQGKSAGQQDVPSTDTATGKTPIPRPLSVQFLQNIAHLLRGNQPLPEKVAAGIAHGAVTGMAASVAGTAAGSNSSAGR
;
A
#
# COMPACT_ATOMS: atom_id res chain seq x y z
N MET A 1 50.49 -5.44 -19.23
CA MET A 1 51.70 -4.70 -19.65
C MET A 1 52.81 -5.71 -19.87
N HIS A 2 53.08 -6.06 -21.12
CA HIS A 2 54.09 -7.05 -21.50
C HIS A 2 55.48 -6.40 -21.47
N GLY A 3 56.31 -6.78 -20.49
CA GLY A 3 57.72 -6.40 -20.45
C GLY A 3 58.54 -7.32 -21.33
N ALA A 4 59.09 -6.79 -22.42
CA ALA A 4 60.06 -7.48 -23.25
C ALA A 4 61.41 -7.55 -22.53
N CYS A 5 61.93 -8.76 -22.32
CA CYS A 5 63.27 -9.01 -21.80
C CYS A 5 64.36 -8.58 -22.82
N PRO A 6 65.33 -7.75 -22.44
CA PRO A 6 66.47 -7.42 -23.30
C PRO A 6 67.63 -8.39 -23.02
N LEU A 7 67.48 -9.67 -23.41
CA LEU A 7 68.56 -10.67 -23.27
C LEU A 7 69.26 -11.02 -24.60
N ALA A 8 68.97 -10.31 -25.69
CA ALA A 8 69.42 -10.70 -27.03
C ALA A 8 70.74 -10.07 -27.54
N VAL A 9 71.45 -9.25 -26.76
CA VAL A 9 72.62 -8.49 -27.28
C VAL A 9 73.99 -9.05 -26.88
N LEU A 10 74.08 -10.04 -25.98
CA LEU A 10 75.36 -10.50 -25.42
C LEU A 10 75.98 -11.74 -26.08
N ALA A 11 75.78 -11.93 -27.39
CA ALA A 11 76.26 -13.13 -28.11
C ALA A 11 77.42 -12.93 -29.09
N LYS A 12 78.11 -11.77 -29.14
CA LYS A 12 79.06 -11.51 -30.24
C LYS A 12 80.43 -10.92 -29.90
N LEU A 13 81.00 -11.24 -28.74
CA LEU A 13 82.39 -10.93 -28.39
C LEU A 13 83.05 -12.09 -27.63
N LYS A 14 83.36 -13.19 -28.31
CA LYS A 14 84.14 -14.30 -27.71
C LYS A 14 84.95 -15.05 -28.78
N SER A 15 85.92 -14.38 -29.41
CA SER A 15 86.78 -15.08 -30.39
C SER A 15 88.25 -14.61 -30.48
N SER A 16 88.79 -13.81 -29.56
CA SER A 16 90.19 -13.36 -29.71
C SER A 16 90.93 -13.00 -28.41
N PHE A 17 90.76 -13.77 -27.34
CA PHE A 17 91.71 -13.69 -26.22
C PHE A 17 92.11 -15.09 -25.76
N GLY A 18 93.41 -15.36 -25.92
CA GLY A 18 94.09 -16.60 -25.56
C GLY A 18 94.32 -16.75 -24.06
N CYS A 19 94.62 -18.01 -23.71
CA CYS A 19 95.14 -18.59 -22.48
C CYS A 19 95.26 -17.74 -21.19
N SER A 20 94.77 -18.34 -20.10
CA SER A 20 95.23 -18.21 -18.71
C SER A 20 94.58 -17.18 -17.78
N MET A 21 93.33 -16.78 -18.02
CA MET A 21 92.41 -16.29 -16.98
C MET A 21 90.99 -16.72 -17.34
N ARG A 22 90.61 -17.96 -17.03
CA ARG A 22 89.32 -18.54 -17.44
C ARG A 22 88.63 -19.31 -16.33
N ILE A 23 88.78 -18.88 -15.08
CA ILE A 23 87.95 -19.29 -13.94
C ILE A 23 87.85 -18.05 -13.05
N ASN A 24 86.82 -17.22 -13.23
CA ASN A 24 86.27 -16.31 -12.20
C ASN A 24 85.27 -15.26 -12.72
N ILE A 25 84.99 -15.14 -14.02
CA ILE A 25 84.01 -14.13 -14.52
C ILE A 25 82.60 -14.72 -14.70
N LEU A 26 82.42 -16.04 -14.58
CA LEU A 26 81.07 -16.66 -14.60
C LEU A 26 80.42 -16.73 -13.21
N PHE A 27 81.15 -16.42 -12.13
CA PHE A 27 80.63 -16.50 -10.76
C PHE A 27 80.02 -15.19 -10.25
N ASP A 28 80.29 -14.06 -10.92
CA ASP A 28 79.76 -12.75 -10.51
C ASP A 28 78.34 -12.47 -11.03
N GLN A 29 77.91 -13.14 -12.11
CA GLN A 29 76.57 -12.88 -12.68
C GLN A 29 75.45 -13.50 -11.84
N GLU A 30 75.67 -14.65 -11.20
CA GLU A 30 74.69 -15.26 -10.28
C GLU A 30 74.64 -14.54 -8.91
N PHE A 31 75.76 -13.99 -8.45
CA PHE A 31 75.82 -13.30 -7.15
C PHE A 31 75.07 -11.96 -7.15
N LEU A 32 75.07 -11.24 -8.28
CA LEU A 32 74.32 -9.99 -8.45
C LEU A 32 72.80 -10.23 -8.51
N GLU A 33 72.34 -11.35 -9.06
CA GLU A 33 70.91 -11.69 -9.04
C GLU A 33 70.47 -12.12 -7.63
N CYS A 34 71.25 -12.92 -6.90
CA CYS A 34 70.89 -13.35 -5.54
C CYS A 34 70.82 -12.20 -4.51
N GLY A 35 71.65 -11.16 -4.64
CA GLY A 35 71.61 -9.99 -3.75
C GLY A 35 70.38 -9.11 -3.94
N TYR A 36 69.92 -8.95 -5.19
CA TYR A 36 68.78 -8.11 -5.55
C TYR A 36 67.43 -8.71 -5.12
N TRP A 37 67.26 -10.03 -5.22
CA TRP A 37 66.04 -10.69 -4.76
C TRP A 37 65.85 -10.61 -3.23
N ARG A 38 66.96 -10.60 -2.46
CA ARG A 38 66.89 -10.56 -0.99
C ARG A 38 66.50 -9.17 -0.44
N SER A 39 66.86 -8.09 -1.13
CA SER A 39 66.43 -6.73 -0.76
C SER A 39 65.00 -6.40 -1.23
N LEU A 40 64.48 -7.10 -2.24
CA LEU A 40 63.11 -6.92 -2.74
C LEU A 40 62.06 -7.71 -1.94
N GLN A 41 62.47 -8.79 -1.28
CA GLN A 41 61.60 -9.65 -0.48
C GLN A 41 60.69 -8.92 0.54
N PRO A 42 61.16 -7.93 1.34
CA PRO A 42 60.29 -7.21 2.27
C PRO A 42 59.20 -6.39 1.56
N PHE A 43 59.48 -5.79 0.40
CA PHE A 43 58.50 -5.02 -0.36
C PHE A 43 57.40 -5.91 -0.94
N VAL A 44 57.75 -7.11 -1.40
CA VAL A 44 56.75 -8.09 -1.87
C VAL A 44 55.86 -8.54 -0.71
N GLN A 45 56.45 -8.83 0.45
CA GLN A 45 55.70 -9.22 1.65
C GLN A 45 54.75 -8.11 2.15
N GLU A 46 55.19 -6.85 2.13
CA GLU A 46 54.35 -5.70 2.50
C GLU A 46 53.21 -5.47 1.49
N ALA A 47 53.49 -5.59 0.19
CA ALA A 47 52.48 -5.48 -0.85
C ALA A 47 51.42 -6.59 -0.71
N ASP A 48 51.84 -7.84 -0.47
CA ASP A 48 50.95 -8.98 -0.27
C ASP A 48 50.12 -8.83 1.02
N ALA A 49 50.73 -8.35 2.11
CA ALA A 49 50.02 -8.08 3.36
C ALA A 49 48.93 -7.00 3.20
N ASN A 50 49.23 -5.93 2.47
CA ASN A 50 48.27 -4.86 2.20
C ASN A 50 47.12 -5.35 1.32
N LEU A 51 47.39 -6.19 0.32
CA LEU A 51 46.33 -6.79 -0.51
C LEU A 51 45.43 -7.70 0.32
N TYR A 52 46.01 -8.54 1.18
CA TYR A 52 45.24 -9.44 2.04
C TYR A 52 44.38 -8.65 3.05
N ALA A 53 44.94 -7.63 3.69
CA ALA A 53 44.20 -6.75 4.59
C ALA A 53 43.05 -6.02 3.87
N GLY A 54 43.29 -5.55 2.65
CA GLY A 54 42.25 -4.93 1.82
C GLY A 54 41.13 -5.90 1.44
N GLN A 55 41.47 -7.13 1.08
CA GLN A 55 40.49 -8.19 0.78
C GLN A 55 39.65 -8.54 2.01
N GLN A 56 40.29 -8.75 3.16
CA GLN A 56 39.58 -9.09 4.40
C GLN A 56 38.65 -7.95 4.86
N ALA A 57 39.08 -6.70 4.73
CA ALA A 57 38.23 -5.54 5.02
C ALA A 57 37.00 -5.53 4.10
N ALA A 58 37.20 -5.69 2.78
CA ALA A 58 36.10 -5.73 1.81
C ALA A 58 35.13 -6.89 2.07
N GLU A 59 35.64 -8.08 2.36
CA GLU A 59 34.82 -9.25 2.68
C GLU A 59 34.01 -9.05 3.97
N SER A 60 34.61 -8.46 5.02
CA SER A 60 33.90 -8.17 6.26
C SER A 60 32.74 -7.20 6.06
N HIS A 61 32.93 -6.16 5.23
CA HIS A 61 31.89 -5.20 4.88
C HIS A 61 30.77 -5.84 4.06
N LEU A 62 31.10 -6.70 3.10
CA LEU A 62 30.09 -7.43 2.34
C LEU A 62 29.30 -8.41 3.22
N TYR A 63 29.97 -9.09 4.14
CA TYR A 63 29.32 -10.00 5.08
C TYR A 63 28.36 -9.26 6.01
N ALA A 64 28.80 -8.15 6.63
CA ALA A 64 27.95 -7.34 7.49
C ALA A 64 26.68 -6.87 6.77
N ARG A 65 26.82 -6.33 5.56
CA ARG A 65 25.67 -5.88 4.75
C ARG A 65 24.73 -7.03 4.38
N LYS A 66 25.27 -8.22 4.08
CA LYS A 66 24.44 -9.40 3.80
C LYS A 66 23.64 -9.81 5.03
N THR A 67 24.28 -9.88 6.20
CA THR A 67 23.60 -10.26 7.45
C THR A 67 22.53 -9.25 7.87
N GLU A 68 22.77 -7.95 7.65
CA GLU A 68 21.78 -6.90 7.90
C GLU A 68 20.57 -7.05 6.96
N ALA A 69 20.81 -7.19 5.65
CA ALA A 69 19.76 -7.38 4.66
C ALA A 69 18.94 -8.66 4.89
N GLU A 70 19.60 -9.78 5.23
CA GLU A 70 18.93 -11.03 5.59
C GLU A 70 18.08 -10.87 6.85
N GLY A 71 18.57 -10.14 7.86
CA GLY A 71 17.80 -9.82 9.05
C GLY A 71 16.53 -9.03 8.75
N GLU A 72 16.63 -8.01 7.90
CA GLU A 72 15.49 -7.19 7.47
C GLU A 72 14.45 -8.00 6.70
N LEU A 73 14.89 -8.89 5.79
CA LEU A 73 13.98 -9.76 5.04
C LEU A 73 13.20 -10.70 5.96
N ILE A 74 13.86 -11.34 6.92
CA ILE A 74 13.19 -12.26 7.86
C ILE A 74 12.15 -11.50 8.71
N VAL A 75 12.45 -10.26 9.11
CA VAL A 75 11.48 -9.43 9.87
C VAL A 75 10.29 -9.08 8.99
N ALA A 76 10.52 -8.66 7.74
CA ALA A 76 9.45 -8.32 6.80
C ALA A 76 8.58 -9.54 6.46
N GLU A 77 9.18 -10.70 6.23
CA GLU A 77 8.49 -11.97 5.98
C GLU A 77 7.59 -12.34 7.16
N LYS A 78 8.13 -12.35 8.39
CA LYS A 78 7.34 -12.66 9.59
C LYS A 78 6.21 -11.67 9.84
N ALA A 79 6.42 -10.38 9.55
CA ALA A 79 5.37 -9.38 9.66
C ALA A 79 4.26 -9.60 8.63
N ALA A 80 4.62 -9.92 7.38
CA ALA A 80 3.66 -10.23 6.32
C ALA A 80 2.89 -11.52 6.65
N GLU A 81 3.56 -12.59 7.06
CA GLU A 81 2.94 -13.84 7.51
C GLU A 81 1.97 -13.62 8.68
N GLY A 82 2.38 -12.82 9.67
CA GLY A 82 1.53 -12.45 10.80
C GLY A 82 0.23 -11.78 10.34
N SER A 83 0.33 -10.78 9.47
CA SER A 83 -0.83 -10.06 8.92
C SER A 83 -1.76 -10.97 8.09
N PHE A 84 -1.17 -11.90 7.33
CA PHE A 84 -1.94 -12.85 6.54
C PHE A 84 -2.72 -13.81 7.43
N ILE A 85 -2.07 -14.39 8.45
CA ILE A 85 -2.71 -15.30 9.41
C ILE A 85 -3.82 -14.59 10.20
N GLU A 86 -3.61 -13.33 10.60
CA GLU A 86 -4.63 -12.54 11.28
C GLU A 86 -5.84 -12.30 10.38
N SER A 87 -5.62 -11.90 9.13
CA SER A 87 -6.69 -11.70 8.15
C SER A 87 -7.48 -12.99 7.90
N GLN A 88 -6.79 -14.13 7.77
CA GLN A 88 -7.41 -15.43 7.58
C GLN A 88 -8.29 -15.82 8.77
N LYS A 89 -7.76 -15.71 10.00
CA LYS A 89 -8.52 -16.02 11.21
C LYS A 89 -9.73 -15.10 11.39
N SER A 90 -9.61 -13.82 11.02
CA SER A 90 -10.73 -12.88 11.07
C SER A 90 -11.83 -13.27 10.08
N ALA A 91 -11.47 -13.69 8.87
CA ALA A 91 -12.43 -14.16 7.87
C ALA A 91 -13.12 -15.46 8.32
N GLU A 92 -12.35 -16.43 8.82
CA GLU A 92 -12.87 -17.68 9.37
C GLU A 92 -13.82 -17.44 10.55
N ALA A 93 -13.48 -16.51 11.44
CA ALA A 93 -14.33 -16.14 12.57
C ALA A 93 -15.69 -15.59 12.10
N VAL A 94 -15.69 -14.71 11.09
CA VAL A 94 -16.93 -14.16 10.51
C VAL A 94 -17.75 -15.27 9.85
N GLU A 95 -17.13 -16.18 9.10
CA GLU A 95 -17.83 -17.31 8.51
C GLU A 95 -18.50 -18.20 9.57
N VAL A 96 -17.80 -18.50 10.65
CA VAL A 96 -18.34 -19.32 11.74
C VAL A 96 -19.52 -18.62 12.41
N GLN A 97 -19.43 -17.29 12.62
CA GLN A 97 -20.54 -16.51 13.15
C GLN A 97 -21.76 -16.54 12.22
N LEU A 98 -21.56 -16.33 10.92
CA LEU A 98 -22.64 -16.38 9.93
C LEU A 98 -23.27 -17.77 9.83
N LYS A 99 -22.46 -18.84 9.86
CA LYS A 99 -22.95 -20.23 9.88
C LYS A 99 -23.81 -20.49 11.12
N LYS A 100 -23.35 -20.08 12.31
CA LYS A 100 -24.13 -20.19 13.56
C LYS A 100 -25.44 -19.39 13.50
N GLN A 101 -25.41 -18.17 12.97
CA GLN A 101 -26.61 -17.36 12.81
C GLN A 101 -27.60 -17.99 11.83
N ALA A 102 -27.12 -18.51 10.70
CA ALA A 102 -27.96 -19.20 9.72
C ALA A 102 -28.59 -20.48 10.29
N GLU A 103 -27.82 -21.27 11.05
CA GLU A 103 -28.32 -22.44 11.76
C GLU A 103 -29.37 -22.08 12.82
N ALA A 104 -29.14 -21.01 13.59
CA ALA A 104 -30.11 -20.53 14.57
C ALA A 104 -31.43 -20.10 13.90
N VAL A 105 -31.37 -19.40 12.77
CA VAL A 105 -32.57 -19.02 12.00
C VAL A 105 -33.27 -20.27 11.45
N LYS A 106 -32.53 -21.25 10.93
CA LYS A 106 -33.10 -22.53 10.45
C LYS A 106 -33.79 -23.31 11.58
N ALA A 107 -33.16 -23.42 12.75
CA ALA A 107 -33.71 -24.10 13.90
C ALA A 107 -35.03 -23.44 14.35
N ARG A 108 -35.07 -22.10 14.34
CA ARG A 108 -36.29 -21.34 14.66
C ARG A 108 -37.38 -21.50 13.60
N LEU A 109 -37.04 -21.53 12.31
CA LEU A 109 -38.02 -21.83 11.26
C LEU A 109 -38.61 -23.24 11.40
N ALA A 110 -37.80 -24.20 11.87
CA ALA A 110 -38.27 -25.55 12.15
C ALA A 110 -39.27 -25.61 13.30
N THR A 111 -39.18 -24.75 14.33
CA THR A 111 -40.16 -24.71 15.43
C THR A 111 -41.54 -24.20 15.01
N PHE A 112 -41.62 -23.41 13.94
CA PHE A 112 -42.88 -22.84 13.42
C PHE A 112 -43.44 -23.63 12.23
N ASN A 113 -43.04 -24.90 12.04
CA ASN A 113 -43.46 -25.73 10.90
C ASN A 113 -43.20 -25.08 9.52
N GLY A 114 -42.20 -24.20 9.42
CA GLY A 114 -41.90 -23.47 8.20
C GLY A 114 -42.77 -22.25 7.91
N ASP A 115 -43.67 -21.82 8.82
CA ASP A 115 -44.40 -20.56 8.67
C ASP A 115 -43.46 -19.37 8.93
N ILE A 116 -42.97 -18.80 7.83
CA ILE A 116 -42.04 -17.66 7.82
C ILE A 116 -42.68 -16.42 8.49
N LYS A 117 -44.00 -16.23 8.42
CA LYS A 117 -44.65 -15.04 8.97
C LYS A 117 -44.58 -15.02 10.49
N GLN A 118 -44.89 -16.15 11.13
CA GLN A 118 -44.83 -16.26 12.59
C GLN A 118 -43.40 -16.18 13.10
N ALA A 119 -42.47 -16.86 12.44
CA ALA A 119 -41.06 -16.79 12.77
C ALA A 119 -40.51 -15.36 12.66
N LEU A 120 -40.86 -14.64 11.59
CA LEU A 120 -40.46 -13.25 11.39
C LEU A 120 -41.05 -12.34 12.47
N GLN A 121 -42.35 -12.45 12.74
CA GLN A 121 -43.03 -11.64 13.76
C GLN A 121 -42.40 -11.86 15.14
N TYR A 122 -42.07 -13.10 15.50
CA TYR A 122 -41.34 -13.43 16.73
C TYR A 122 -39.96 -12.75 16.76
N MET A 123 -39.18 -12.82 15.68
CA MET A 123 -37.87 -12.14 15.63
C MET A 123 -37.99 -10.62 15.72
N THR A 124 -39.03 -10.02 15.14
CA THR A 124 -39.27 -8.57 15.21
C THR A 124 -39.61 -8.14 16.64
N ILE A 125 -40.35 -8.96 17.39
CA ILE A 125 -40.64 -8.74 18.81
C ILE A 125 -39.38 -8.92 19.66
N GLU A 126 -38.64 -10.01 19.47
CA GLU A 126 -37.42 -10.33 20.23
C GLU A 126 -36.32 -9.27 20.06
N LYS A 127 -36.16 -8.75 18.83
CA LYS A 127 -35.17 -7.69 18.53
C LYS A 127 -35.64 -6.28 18.92
N GLY A 128 -36.87 -6.10 19.41
CA GLY A 128 -37.38 -4.78 19.79
C GLY A 128 -37.62 -3.82 18.62
N VAL A 129 -37.62 -4.30 17.37
CA VAL A 129 -37.75 -3.44 16.17
C VAL A 129 -39.05 -2.61 16.18
N TYR A 130 -40.13 -3.13 16.80
CA TYR A 130 -41.37 -2.37 16.98
C TYR A 130 -41.21 -1.19 17.93
N GLN A 131 -40.36 -1.29 18.95
CA GLN A 131 -40.07 -0.20 19.88
C GLN A 131 -39.27 0.89 19.17
N GLU A 132 -38.19 0.52 18.47
CA GLU A 132 -37.38 1.46 17.67
C GLU A 132 -38.22 2.19 16.61
N LEU A 133 -39.13 1.47 15.94
CA LEU A 133 -40.02 2.07 14.95
C LEU A 133 -41.04 3.03 15.59
N ALA A 134 -41.54 2.71 16.79
CA ALA A 134 -42.46 3.57 17.52
C ALA A 134 -41.76 4.85 18.02
N GLU A 135 -40.53 4.72 18.55
CA GLU A 135 -39.70 5.84 18.98
C GLU A 135 -39.35 6.77 17.80
N THR A 136 -38.91 6.22 16.68
CA THR A 136 -38.60 7.01 15.47
C THR A 136 -39.84 7.74 14.94
N LYS A 137 -41.03 7.10 15.00
CA LYS A 137 -42.29 7.75 14.63
C LYS A 137 -42.68 8.85 15.60
N ALA A 138 -42.51 8.64 16.90
CA ALA A 138 -42.77 9.66 17.91
C ALA A 138 -41.83 10.86 17.74
N GLU A 139 -40.55 10.62 17.47
CA GLU A 139 -39.57 11.68 17.17
C GLU A 139 -39.94 12.43 15.89
N ALA A 140 -40.32 11.71 14.82
CA ALA A 140 -40.76 12.33 13.58
C ALA A 140 -42.02 13.18 13.79
N VAL A 141 -43.02 12.68 14.52
CA VAL A 141 -44.24 13.44 14.84
C VAL A 141 -43.92 14.65 15.72
N ALA A 142 -43.01 14.52 16.69
CA ALA A 142 -42.55 15.64 17.51
C ALA A 142 -41.83 16.72 16.68
N ARG A 143 -41.06 16.32 15.65
CA ARG A 143 -40.45 17.25 14.68
C ARG A 143 -41.45 17.87 13.71
N ILE A 144 -42.55 17.17 13.44
CA ILE A 144 -43.69 17.66 12.63
C ILE A 144 -44.67 18.44 13.53
N ALA A 145 -44.29 18.87 14.75
CA ALA A 145 -45.10 19.77 15.56
C ALA A 145 -45.58 20.92 14.65
N PRO A 146 -46.88 20.99 14.31
CA PRO A 146 -47.37 22.03 13.44
C PRO A 146 -47.13 23.33 14.20
N GLU A 147 -46.46 24.31 13.57
CA GLU A 147 -46.69 25.69 13.96
C GLU A 147 -48.17 25.95 13.70
N PHE A 148 -49.01 25.66 14.70
CA PHE A 148 -50.39 26.11 14.67
C PHE A 148 -50.30 27.63 14.76
N ARG A 149 -50.28 28.30 13.60
CA ARG A 149 -50.69 29.69 13.54
C ARG A 149 -52.16 29.69 13.93
N VAL A 150 -52.41 29.93 15.21
CA VAL A 150 -53.73 30.33 15.69
C VAL A 150 -54.06 31.58 14.88
N TRP A 151 -54.87 31.40 13.84
CA TRP A 151 -55.64 32.51 13.33
C TRP A 151 -56.58 32.85 14.47
N ASP A 152 -56.22 33.88 15.24
CA ASP A 152 -57.14 34.53 16.16
C ASP A 152 -58.31 35.03 15.32
N GLY A 153 -59.29 34.16 15.16
CA GLY A 153 -60.58 34.48 14.62
C GLY A 153 -61.19 35.49 15.56
N THR A 154 -60.97 36.77 15.28
CA THR A 154 -61.93 37.81 15.61
C THR A 154 -63.21 37.42 14.87
N LEU A 155 -63.98 36.54 15.51
CA LEU A 155 -65.35 36.21 15.18
C LEU A 155 -66.15 37.50 15.34
N LYS A 156 -66.09 38.37 14.32
CA LYS A 156 -67.14 39.34 14.09
C LYS A 156 -68.39 38.52 13.84
N LYS A 157 -69.25 38.50 14.85
CA LYS A 157 -70.62 38.01 14.81
C LYS A 157 -71.27 38.58 13.54
N SER A 158 -71.38 37.76 12.51
CA SER A 158 -72.29 38.03 11.40
C SER A 158 -73.71 37.92 11.94
N PRO A 159 -74.61 38.91 11.74
CA PRO A 159 -75.93 38.93 12.38
C PRO A 159 -76.99 37.97 11.81
N ASP A 160 -76.64 37.04 10.93
CA ASP A 160 -77.66 36.24 10.24
C ASP A 160 -77.63 34.78 10.70
N CYS A 161 -78.19 34.53 11.89
CA CYS A 161 -78.55 33.19 12.33
C CYS A 161 -79.96 32.84 11.81
N HIS A 162 -80.03 32.08 10.73
CA HIS A 162 -81.24 31.32 10.42
C HIS A 162 -81.26 30.05 11.28
N THR A 163 -82.20 30.02 12.22
CA THR A 163 -82.69 28.84 12.91
C THR A 163 -83.22 27.83 11.90
N MET A 164 -82.61 26.65 11.84
CA MET A 164 -83.24 25.40 11.38
C MET A 164 -82.76 24.32 12.36
N GLU A 165 -83.49 24.10 13.44
CA GLU A 165 -84.56 23.10 13.54
C GLU A 165 -84.01 21.66 13.55
N THR A 166 -84.10 21.08 14.74
CA THR A 166 -83.93 19.67 15.07
C THR A 166 -84.83 18.78 14.22
N GLN A 167 -84.24 17.87 13.45
CA GLN A 167 -84.90 16.62 13.08
C GLN A 167 -83.96 15.45 13.29
N GLY A 168 -84.25 14.66 14.33
CA GLY A 168 -83.78 13.28 14.40
C GLY A 168 -84.46 12.46 13.30
N LYS A 169 -83.66 11.71 12.56
CA LYS A 169 -84.15 10.59 11.77
C LYS A 169 -83.19 9.41 11.89
N SER A 170 -83.80 8.32 12.33
CA SER A 170 -83.28 7.00 12.59
C SER A 170 -82.75 6.29 11.35
N ALA A 171 -81.86 5.33 11.64
CA ALA A 171 -81.69 4.05 10.97
C ALA A 171 -81.13 4.03 9.54
N GLY A 172 -79.98 3.37 9.44
CA GLY A 172 -79.73 2.39 8.38
C GLY A 172 -78.87 2.84 7.23
N GLN A 173 -77.95 1.94 6.88
CA GLN A 173 -77.29 1.79 5.58
C GLN A 173 -76.09 2.72 5.28
N GLN A 174 -74.92 2.07 5.36
CA GLN A 174 -73.80 2.10 4.41
C GLN A 174 -73.61 3.38 3.58
N ASP A 175 -72.45 4.01 3.76
CA ASP A 175 -71.47 4.14 2.67
C ASP A 175 -70.10 4.46 3.27
N VAL A 176 -69.20 3.48 3.18
CA VAL A 176 -67.77 3.69 3.38
C VAL A 176 -67.29 4.54 2.21
N PRO A 177 -66.69 5.72 2.41
CA PRO A 177 -66.05 6.42 1.32
C PRO A 177 -64.91 5.53 0.82
N SER A 178 -65.05 5.05 -0.41
CA SER A 178 -63.98 4.50 -1.21
C SER A 178 -62.74 5.38 -1.03
N THR A 179 -61.66 4.79 -0.53
CA THR A 179 -60.33 5.39 -0.57
C THR A 179 -59.99 5.61 -2.03
N ASP A 180 -60.31 6.81 -2.52
CA ASP A 180 -59.78 7.30 -3.76
C ASP A 180 -58.28 7.17 -3.72
N THR A 181 -57.80 6.54 -4.78
CA THR A 181 -56.40 6.40 -5.13
C THR A 181 -55.84 7.79 -5.38
N ALA A 182 -55.52 8.50 -4.29
CA ALA A 182 -54.65 9.65 -4.33
C ALA A 182 -53.25 9.11 -4.64
N THR A 183 -52.94 9.09 -5.93
CA THR A 183 -51.61 8.93 -6.50
C THR A 183 -50.75 10.12 -6.03
N GLY A 184 -50.43 10.14 -4.74
CA GLY A 184 -49.37 10.93 -4.14
C GLY A 184 -48.06 10.29 -4.57
N LYS A 185 -47.56 10.76 -5.71
CA LYS A 185 -46.27 10.42 -6.29
C LYS A 185 -45.19 10.79 -5.25
N THR A 186 -44.84 9.84 -4.39
CA THR A 186 -43.62 9.92 -3.58
C THR A 186 -42.44 9.98 -4.55
N PRO A 187 -41.43 10.85 -4.33
CA PRO A 187 -40.23 10.84 -5.16
C PRO A 187 -39.55 9.49 -4.97
N ILE A 188 -39.60 8.64 -6.00
CA ILE A 188 -38.76 7.45 -6.09
C ILE A 188 -37.31 7.96 -5.93
N PRO A 189 -36.52 7.45 -4.96
CA PRO A 189 -35.11 7.80 -4.88
C PRO A 189 -34.47 7.38 -6.20
N ARG A 190 -33.87 8.34 -6.91
CA ARG A 190 -33.19 8.10 -8.19
C ARG A 190 -32.19 6.97 -7.97
N PRO A 191 -32.08 6.00 -8.89
CA PRO A 191 -30.99 5.04 -8.83
C PRO A 191 -29.69 5.86 -8.77
N LEU A 192 -28.82 5.50 -7.83
CA LEU A 192 -27.48 6.08 -7.72
C LEU A 192 -26.91 6.18 -9.12
N SER A 193 -26.55 7.40 -9.54
CA SER A 193 -26.06 7.63 -10.90
C SER A 193 -24.98 6.61 -11.23
N VAL A 194 -24.93 6.14 -12.47
CA VAL A 194 -23.90 5.19 -12.96
C VAL A 194 -22.49 5.68 -12.61
N GLN A 195 -22.31 7.00 -12.50
CA GLN A 195 -21.08 7.66 -12.05
C GLN A 195 -20.68 7.30 -10.60
N PHE A 196 -21.64 7.15 -9.68
CA PHE A 196 -21.37 6.78 -8.28
C PHE A 196 -20.93 5.32 -8.16
N LEU A 197 -21.52 4.42 -8.96
CA LEU A 197 -21.09 3.02 -9.03
C LEU A 197 -19.73 2.86 -9.74
N GLN A 198 -19.43 3.70 -10.75
CA GLN A 198 -18.11 3.74 -11.37
C GLN A 198 -17.01 4.25 -10.42
N ASN A 199 -17.31 5.21 -9.54
CA ASN A 199 -16.35 5.71 -8.55
C ASN A 199 -16.05 4.68 -7.45
N ILE A 200 -17.04 3.89 -7.01
CA ILE A 200 -16.82 2.81 -6.04
C ILE A 200 -16.01 1.66 -6.68
N ALA A 201 -16.23 1.35 -7.96
CA ALA A 201 -15.45 0.36 -8.70
C ALA A 201 -13.99 0.77 -8.99
N HIS A 202 -13.66 2.06 -8.86
CA HIS A 202 -12.29 2.56 -8.90
C HIS A 202 -11.60 2.49 -7.53
N LEU A 203 -12.34 2.72 -6.44
CA LEU A 203 -11.84 2.62 -5.06
C LEU A 203 -11.56 1.18 -4.62
N LEU A 204 -12.31 0.20 -5.12
CA LEU A 204 -12.09 -1.23 -4.82
C LEU A 204 -11.00 -1.88 -5.68
N ARG A 205 -10.53 -1.21 -6.75
CA ARG A 205 -9.34 -1.62 -7.52
C ARG A 205 -8.09 -0.93 -6.97
N GLY A 206 -7.81 -1.17 -5.70
CA GLY A 206 -6.52 -0.89 -5.07
C GLY A 206 -5.44 -1.84 -5.61
N ASN A 207 -5.10 -1.70 -6.90
CA ASN A 207 -3.81 -2.09 -7.48
C ASN A 207 -3.77 -1.72 -8.97
N GLN A 208 -3.28 -0.53 -9.27
CA GLN A 208 -2.65 -0.24 -10.54
C GLN A 208 -1.31 0.44 -10.25
N PRO A 209 -0.19 -0.04 -10.80
CA PRO A 209 1.07 0.67 -10.71
C PRO A 209 0.95 2.01 -11.44
N LEU A 210 1.51 3.06 -10.82
CA LEU A 210 1.50 4.43 -11.33
C LEU A 210 2.06 4.49 -12.78
N PRO A 211 1.43 5.26 -13.69
CA PRO A 211 2.00 5.48 -15.01
C PRO A 211 3.26 6.35 -14.90
N GLU A 212 4.37 5.76 -15.34
CA GLU A 212 5.66 6.37 -15.62
C GLU A 212 5.51 7.48 -16.68
N LYS A 213 5.10 8.69 -16.29
CA LYS A 213 5.08 9.88 -17.15
C LYS A 213 4.85 11.20 -16.39
N VAL A 214 5.64 11.46 -15.34
CA VAL A 214 5.89 12.83 -14.85
C VAL A 214 7.36 12.95 -14.42
N ALA A 215 8.26 12.67 -15.34
CA ALA A 215 9.69 13.00 -15.23
C ALA A 215 10.10 13.84 -16.44
N ALA A 216 9.37 14.92 -16.70
CA ALA A 216 9.78 15.98 -17.61
C ALA A 216 9.00 17.25 -17.29
N GLY A 217 9.70 18.27 -16.79
CA GLY A 217 9.19 19.64 -16.83
C GLY A 217 8.92 20.29 -15.48
N ILE A 218 9.93 20.42 -14.63
CA ILE A 218 10.07 21.63 -13.79
C ILE A 218 11.55 22.03 -13.78
N ALA A 219 11.92 22.85 -14.76
CA ALA A 219 13.10 23.69 -14.69
C ALA A 219 12.66 25.12 -15.03
N HIS A 220 13.23 26.07 -14.28
CA HIS A 220 13.28 27.52 -14.52
C HIS A 220 12.19 28.38 -13.84
N GLY A 221 12.59 28.95 -12.69
CA GLY A 221 11.89 30.02 -12.01
C GLY A 221 12.70 30.58 -10.83
N ALA A 222 13.77 31.31 -11.15
CA ALA A 222 14.38 32.40 -10.36
C ALA A 222 14.76 32.15 -8.88
N VAL A 223 16.07 32.02 -8.61
CA VAL A 223 16.77 32.83 -7.59
C VAL A 223 18.19 33.09 -8.07
N THR A 224 18.45 34.36 -8.38
CA THR A 224 19.75 34.99 -8.54
C THR A 224 20.37 35.25 -7.17
N GLY A 225 21.67 34.95 -6.98
CA GLY A 225 22.52 35.67 -6.03
C GLY A 225 23.51 34.83 -5.22
N MET A 226 24.80 35.20 -5.34
CA MET A 226 26.01 34.78 -4.57
C MET A 226 26.59 33.41 -4.94
N ALA A 227 27.58 33.32 -5.85
CA ALA A 227 29.02 33.61 -5.66
C ALA A 227 29.61 32.87 -4.43
N ALA A 228 30.66 32.04 -4.48
CA ALA A 228 31.72 31.82 -5.45
C ALA A 228 32.47 30.51 -5.14
N SER A 229 33.26 30.01 -6.12
CA SER A 229 34.51 29.25 -5.98
C SER A 229 34.47 27.94 -5.16
N VAL A 230 34.69 26.76 -5.73
CA VAL A 230 36.03 26.23 -6.04
C VAL A 230 35.96 25.22 -7.19
N ALA A 231 36.87 25.38 -8.13
CA ALA A 231 37.13 24.50 -9.26
C ALA A 231 37.96 23.26 -8.85
N GLY A 232 37.73 22.14 -9.55
CA GLY A 232 38.48 20.89 -9.36
C GLY A 232 38.17 19.84 -10.44
N THR A 233 38.49 20.17 -11.69
CA THR A 233 38.94 19.38 -12.85
C THR A 233 39.10 17.86 -12.60
N ALA A 234 38.26 16.98 -13.16
CA ALA A 234 38.34 16.30 -14.48
C ALA A 234 39.38 15.16 -14.62
N ALA A 235 38.89 13.94 -14.91
CA ALA A 235 39.44 12.88 -15.80
C ALA A 235 38.57 11.62 -15.57
N GLY A 236 37.94 10.92 -16.52
CA GLY A 236 38.19 10.81 -17.95
C GLY A 236 39.03 9.58 -18.27
N SER A 237 38.42 8.40 -18.44
CA SER A 237 38.97 7.37 -19.34
C SER A 237 37.94 6.29 -19.72
N ASN A 238 37.73 6.23 -21.02
CA ASN A 238 37.04 5.23 -21.81
C ASN A 238 37.87 3.92 -21.95
N SER A 239 37.26 2.93 -22.63
CA SER A 239 37.88 1.78 -23.33
C SER A 239 38.23 0.58 -22.43
N SER A 240 38.15 -0.69 -22.84
CA SER A 240 37.69 -1.37 -24.06
C SER A 240 37.93 -2.88 -23.86
N ALA A 241 37.12 -3.71 -24.52
CA ALA A 241 37.50 -4.98 -25.18
C ALA A 241 38.11 -6.14 -24.36
N GLY A 242 37.36 -7.26 -24.37
CA GLY A 242 37.82 -8.48 -25.05
C GLY A 242 38.33 -9.64 -24.19
N ARG A 243 37.56 -10.72 -24.12
CA ARG A 243 37.73 -11.94 -24.94
C ARG A 243 36.59 -12.92 -24.68
#